data_AF-A0A4U2ZLD9-F1
#
_entry.id   AF-A0A4U2ZLD9-F1
#
_cell.length_a   1.000
_cell.length_b   1.000
_cell.length_c   1.000
_cell.angle_alpha   90.00
_cell.angle_beta   90.00
_cell.angle_gamma   90.00
#
_symmetry.space_group_name_H-M   'P 1'
#
loop_
_entity.id
_entity.type
_entity.pdbx_description
1 polymer ?
#
loop_
_entity_poly.entity_id
_entity_poly.type
_entity_poly.pdbx_seq_one_letter_code
_entity_poly.pdbx_strand_id
1 'polypeptide(L)'
;VVVEREKKSLTTSPVDISIIDSVVNRTYPGAVQLANKAFADNQPSLLVAKRKPLNISIDLPGMRKENTITVQNPTYGNVAGAVDDLVSTWNEKYSTTHTLPARMQYTES
;
A
#
# COMPACT_ATOMS: atom_id res chain seq x y z
N VAL A 1 6.62 7.40 -45.38
CA VAL A 1 6.27 6.55 -44.21
C VAL A 1 4.93 5.90 -44.51
N VAL A 2 4.86 4.57 -44.51
CA VAL A 2 3.61 3.81 -44.66
C VAL A 2 3.19 3.36 -43.26
N VAL A 3 1.93 3.59 -42.89
CA VAL A 3 1.38 3.24 -41.57
C VAL A 3 0.17 2.34 -41.78
N GLU A 4 0.23 1.15 -41.20
CA GLU A 4 -0.87 0.20 -41.16
C GLU A 4 -1.54 0.23 -39.77
N ARG A 5 -2.86 0.00 -39.72
CA ARG A 5 -3.66 0.05 -38.49
C ARG A 5 -4.48 -1.22 -38.37
N GLU A 6 -4.31 -1.92 -37.25
CA GLU A 6 -5.14 -3.06 -36.88
C GLU A 6 -5.92 -2.76 -35.61
N LYS A 7 -7.16 -3.26 -35.54
CA LYS A 7 -7.95 -3.23 -34.32
C LYS A 7 -7.45 -4.33 -33.37
N LYS A 8 -7.04 -3.95 -32.17
CA LYS A 8 -6.68 -4.87 -31.08
C LYS A 8 -7.60 -4.65 -29.88
N SER A 9 -7.80 -5.68 -29.08
CA SER A 9 -8.54 -5.65 -27.82
C SER A 9 -7.66 -6.16 -26.70
N LEU A 10 -7.73 -5.53 -25.52
CA LEU A 10 -7.00 -5.93 -24.32
C LEU A 10 -8.00 -6.05 -23.16
N THR A 11 -7.95 -7.18 -22.46
CA THR A 11 -8.75 -7.44 -21.26
C THR A 11 -7.81 -7.77 -20.11
N THR A 12 -7.89 -7.01 -19.03
CA THR A 12 -7.03 -7.17 -17.85
C THR A 12 -7.86 -7.06 -16.57
N SER A 13 -7.47 -7.81 -15.55
CA SER A 13 -8.09 -7.78 -14.21
C SER A 13 -7.01 -7.61 -13.13
N PRO A 14 -6.38 -6.42 -13.02
CA PRO A 14 -5.34 -6.19 -12.03
C PRO A 14 -5.93 -6.20 -10.61
N VAL A 15 -5.21 -6.82 -9.68
CA VAL A 15 -5.50 -6.77 -8.23
C VAL A 15 -4.66 -5.71 -7.53
N ASP A 16 -3.48 -5.40 -8.07
CA ASP A 16 -2.64 -4.30 -7.63
C ASP A 16 -3.05 -3.02 -8.34
N ILE A 17 -3.40 -2.00 -7.54
CA ILE A 17 -3.92 -0.72 -8.03
C ILE A 17 -2.92 0.36 -7.68
N SER A 18 -2.48 1.11 -8.69
CA SER A 18 -1.53 2.20 -8.51
C SER A 18 -2.10 3.28 -7.58
N ILE A 19 -1.27 3.77 -6.67
CA ILE A 19 -1.60 4.88 -5.78
C ILE A 19 -1.04 6.16 -6.40
N ILE A 20 -1.89 7.18 -6.57
CA ILE A 20 -1.47 8.52 -6.97
C ILE A 20 -1.12 9.30 -5.70
N ASP A 21 0.08 9.88 -5.65
CA ASP A 21 0.62 10.56 -4.47
C ASP A 21 -0.30 11.68 -3.94
N SER A 22 -0.97 12.40 -4.85
CA SER A 22 -1.91 13.49 -4.50
C SER A 22 -3.12 13.05 -3.66
N VAL A 23 -3.40 11.75 -3.58
CA VAL A 23 -4.53 11.17 -2.80
C VAL A 23 -4.08 10.07 -1.83
N VAL A 24 -2.78 10.01 -1.51
CA VAL A 24 -2.20 8.97 -0.63
C VAL A 24 -2.84 8.94 0.76
N ASN A 25 -3.34 10.08 1.25
CA ASN A 25 -4.04 10.18 2.53
C ASN A 25 -5.32 9.32 2.63
N ARG A 26 -5.82 8.81 1.50
CA ARG A 26 -6.99 7.92 1.43
C ARG A 26 -6.63 6.44 1.43
N THR A 27 -5.36 6.10 1.22
CA THR A 27 -4.90 4.71 1.10
C THR A 27 -3.88 4.42 2.18
N TYR A 28 -4.32 3.67 3.20
CA TYR A 28 -3.50 3.20 4.30
C TYR A 28 -4.03 1.84 4.79
N PRO A 29 -3.21 1.00 5.44
CA PRO A 29 -3.67 -0.28 5.98
C PRO A 29 -4.87 -0.10 6.92
N GLY A 30 -6.00 -0.73 6.56
CA GLY A 30 -7.25 -0.60 7.30
C GLY A 30 -8.16 0.55 6.87
N ALA A 31 -7.82 1.33 5.85
CA ALA A 31 -8.76 2.27 5.23
C ALA A 31 -9.99 1.51 4.68
N VAL A 32 -11.17 2.12 4.77
CA VAL A 32 -12.39 1.59 4.14
C VAL A 32 -12.74 2.51 2.99
N GLN A 33 -12.79 1.96 1.78
CA GLN A 33 -13.03 2.70 0.55
C GLN A 33 -14.26 2.17 -0.17
N LEU A 34 -14.92 3.03 -0.94
CA LEU A 34 -16.07 2.64 -1.77
C LEU A 34 -15.60 2.05 -3.09
N ALA A 35 -16.11 0.86 -3.44
CA ALA A 35 -15.86 0.22 -4.74
C ALA A 35 -16.74 0.84 -5.84
N ASN A 36 -16.36 2.03 -6.30
CA ASN A 36 -17.09 2.80 -7.31
C ASN A 36 -16.16 3.20 -8.48
N LYS A 37 -16.68 3.96 -9.45
CA LYS A 37 -15.87 4.42 -10.58
C LYS A 37 -14.67 5.28 -10.15
N ALA A 38 -14.80 6.08 -9.09
CA ALA A 38 -13.68 6.88 -8.59
C ALA A 38 -12.53 6.00 -8.08
N PHE A 39 -12.82 4.83 -7.50
CA PHE A 39 -11.80 3.83 -7.16
C PHE A 39 -11.08 3.28 -8.40
N ALA A 40 -11.81 2.97 -9.48
CA ALA A 40 -11.24 2.54 -10.75
C ALA A 40 -10.39 3.63 -11.43
N ASP A 41 -10.71 4.90 -11.19
CA ASP A 41 -9.98 6.08 -11.70
C ASP A 41 -8.85 6.53 -10.74
N ASN A 42 -8.40 5.65 -9.82
CA ASN A 42 -7.34 5.89 -8.83
C ASN A 42 -7.61 7.06 -7.85
N GLN A 43 -8.88 7.47 -7.69
CA GLN A 43 -9.33 8.52 -6.78
C GLN A 43 -10.35 7.96 -5.76
N PRO A 44 -9.94 7.03 -4.88
CA PRO A 44 -10.87 6.35 -4.00
C PRO A 44 -11.61 7.32 -3.07
N SER A 45 -12.86 7.00 -2.78
CA SER A 45 -13.67 7.70 -1.76
C SER A 45 -13.51 6.99 -0.41
N LEU A 46 -13.04 7.71 0.61
CA LEU A 46 -12.83 7.17 1.96
C LEU A 46 -14.12 7.20 2.77
N LEU A 47 -14.45 6.10 3.45
CA LEU A 47 -15.53 6.02 4.43
C LEU A 47 -14.96 6.25 5.83
N VAL A 48 -15.23 7.42 6.41
CA VAL A 48 -14.77 7.80 7.75
C VAL A 48 -15.87 7.56 8.77
N ALA A 49 -15.59 6.68 9.74
CA ALA A 49 -16.47 6.37 10.86
C ALA A 49 -15.62 6.00 12.09
N LYS A 50 -16.23 5.92 13.28
CA LYS A 50 -15.53 5.42 14.46
C LYS A 50 -15.11 3.96 14.24
N ARG A 51 -13.83 3.68 14.38
CA ARG A 51 -13.25 2.35 14.13
C ARG A 51 -12.86 1.67 15.44
N LYS A 52 -12.91 0.33 15.43
CA LYS A 52 -12.27 -0.49 16.47
C LYS A 52 -10.77 -0.60 16.18
N PRO A 53 -9.96 -1.01 17.18
CA PRO A 53 -8.54 -1.26 16.99
C PRO A 53 -8.26 -2.25 15.85
N LEU A 54 -7.13 -2.06 15.17
CA LEU A 54 -6.67 -2.90 14.06
C LEU A 54 -5.22 -3.32 14.31
N ASN A 55 -4.90 -4.57 14.02
CA ASN A 55 -3.52 -5.04 13.98
C ASN A 55 -2.97 -4.83 12.57
N ILE A 56 -1.82 -4.16 12.47
CA ILE A 56 -1.08 -4.03 11.22
C ILE A 56 0.24 -4.77 11.34
N SER A 57 0.70 -5.36 10.24
CA SER A 57 1.95 -6.11 10.18
C SER A 57 2.80 -5.64 9.00
N ILE A 58 4.11 -5.50 9.20
CA ILE A 58 5.07 -5.19 8.14
C ILE A 58 5.88 -6.44 7.76
N ASP A 59 6.30 -6.56 6.50
CA ASP A 59 7.03 -7.71 5.98
C ASP A 59 8.56 -7.49 5.86
N LEU A 60 9.14 -6.72 6.81
CA LEU A 60 10.59 -6.53 6.88
C LEU A 60 11.31 -7.76 7.47
N PRO A 61 12.52 -8.10 6.96
CA PRO A 61 13.25 -9.30 7.36
C PRO A 61 13.73 -9.22 8.81
N GLY A 62 13.79 -10.34 9.51
CA GLY A 62 14.32 -10.41 10.87
C GLY A 62 13.33 -10.08 11.99
N MET A 63 12.26 -9.31 11.73
CA MET A 63 11.31 -8.89 12.79
C MET A 63 10.50 -10.06 13.38
N ARG A 64 10.16 -11.08 12.58
CA ARG A 64 9.38 -12.27 12.99
C ARG A 64 8.13 -11.92 13.82
N LYS A 65 8.21 -11.97 15.16
CA LYS A 65 7.09 -11.70 16.09
C LYS A 65 6.94 -10.21 16.47
N GLU A 66 7.96 -9.40 16.19
CA GLU A 66 7.97 -7.94 16.46
C GLU A 66 7.46 -7.12 15.27
N ASN A 67 6.93 -7.78 14.24
CA ASN A 67 6.51 -7.13 13.00
C ASN A 67 5.08 -6.58 13.03
N THR A 68 4.36 -6.75 14.15
CA THR A 68 2.93 -6.45 14.28
C THR A 68 2.68 -5.46 15.41
N ILE A 69 1.84 -4.47 15.18
CA ILE A 69 1.42 -3.47 16.17
C ILE A 69 -0.11 -3.27 16.14
N THR A 70 -0.70 -3.02 17.30
CA THR A 70 -2.13 -2.72 17.42
C THR A 70 -2.37 -1.22 17.41
N VAL A 71 -3.04 -0.73 16.36
CA VAL A 71 -3.46 0.67 16.22
C VAL A 71 -4.88 0.82 16.79
N GLN A 72 -5.01 1.53 17.92
CA GLN A 72 -6.29 1.65 18.63
C GLN A 72 -7.35 2.44 17.86
N ASN A 73 -6.95 3.50 17.17
CA ASN A 73 -7.83 4.32 16.33
C ASN A 73 -7.22 4.43 14.92
N PRO A 74 -7.61 3.57 13.97
CA PRO A 74 -6.99 3.48 12.64
C PRO A 74 -7.42 4.63 11.71
N THR A 75 -6.86 5.81 11.97
CA THR A 75 -6.83 6.96 11.06
C THR A 75 -5.54 6.95 10.26
N TYR A 76 -5.48 7.70 9.16
CA TYR A 76 -4.26 7.82 8.35
C TYR A 76 -3.02 8.17 9.20
N GLY A 77 -3.10 9.22 10.03
CA GLY A 77 -1.96 9.65 10.85
C GLY A 77 -1.51 8.61 11.88
N ASN A 78 -2.45 7.93 12.54
CA ASN A 78 -2.10 6.92 13.55
C ASN A 78 -1.51 5.65 12.91
N VAL A 79 -2.01 5.26 11.73
CA VAL A 79 -1.48 4.12 10.99
C VAL A 79 -0.11 4.45 10.41
N ALA A 80 0.09 5.65 9.86
CA ALA A 80 1.39 6.11 9.37
C ALA A 80 2.44 6.11 10.50
N GLY A 81 2.12 6.71 11.65
CA GLY A 81 3.03 6.70 12.80
C GLY A 81 3.34 5.28 13.29
N ALA A 82 2.35 4.37 13.32
CA ALA A 82 2.59 2.98 13.69
C ALA A 82 3.47 2.21 12.67
N VAL A 83 3.41 2.56 11.39
CA VAL A 83 4.33 2.04 10.37
C VAL A 83 5.74 2.60 10.58
N ASP A 84 5.86 3.90 10.84
CA ASP A 84 7.15 4.55 11.14
C ASP A 84 7.83 3.93 12.37
N ASP A 85 7.06 3.61 13.42
CA ASP A 85 7.56 2.93 14.62
C ASP A 85 8.10 1.52 14.31
N LEU A 86 7.39 0.76 13.47
CA LEU A 86 7.83 -0.57 13.03
C LEU A 86 9.11 -0.49 12.19
N VAL A 87 9.19 0.47 11.27
CA VAL A 87 10.38 0.70 10.43
C VAL A 87 11.56 1.17 11.29
N SER A 88 11.33 2.02 12.29
CA SER A 88 12.36 2.48 13.23
C SER A 88 12.89 1.32 14.07
N THR A 89 11.99 0.48 14.60
CA THR A 89 12.37 -0.76 15.31
C THR A 89 13.21 -1.68 14.43
N TRP A 90 12.87 -1.80 13.14
CA TRP A 90 13.65 -2.58 12.20
C TRP A 90 15.04 -1.98 11.97
N ASN A 91 15.10 -0.67 11.77
CA ASN A 91 16.35 0.05 11.56
C ASN A 91 17.31 -0.11 12.75
N GLU A 92 16.82 -0.03 13.98
CA GLU A 92 17.64 -0.15 15.17
C GLU A 92 18.18 -1.56 15.39
N LYS A 93 17.37 -2.60 15.12
CA LYS A 93 17.69 -3.98 15.50
C LYS A 93 18.24 -4.86 14.38
N TYR A 94 17.86 -4.60 13.12
CA TYR A 94 18.06 -5.57 12.03
C TYR A 94 18.76 -4.97 10.79
N SER A 95 18.84 -3.64 10.63
CA SER A 95 19.40 -3.01 9.43
C SER A 95 20.87 -3.34 9.17
N THR A 96 21.69 -3.45 10.22
CA THR A 96 23.13 -3.72 10.12
C THR A 96 23.43 -5.15 9.65
N THR A 97 22.48 -6.07 9.82
CA THR A 97 22.62 -7.49 9.48
C THR A 97 21.82 -7.90 8.25
N HIS A 98 20.85 -7.07 7.83
CA HIS A 98 19.95 -7.37 6.71
C HIS A 98 19.93 -6.19 5.72
N THR A 99 20.56 -6.36 4.57
CA THR A 99 20.42 -5.44 3.44
C THR A 99 19.10 -5.72 2.72
N LEU A 100 18.35 -4.66 2.37
CA LEU A 100 17.07 -4.75 1.67
C LEU A 100 17.25 -4.45 0.16
N PRO A 101 17.39 -5.46 -0.71
CA PRO A 101 17.18 -5.24 -2.13
C PRO A 101 15.69 -4.98 -2.40
N ALA A 102 15.39 -4.02 -3.26
CA ALA A 102 14.02 -3.77 -3.69
C ALA A 102 13.47 -5.00 -4.46
N ARG A 103 12.21 -5.37 -4.20
CA ARG A 103 11.50 -6.39 -4.99
C ARG A 103 11.00 -5.75 -6.28
N MET A 104 11.79 -5.86 -7.35
CA MET A 104 11.45 -5.27 -8.64
C MET A 104 10.38 -6.11 -9.37
N GLN A 105 9.28 -5.46 -9.77
CA GLN A 105 8.33 -5.99 -10.74
C GLN A 105 8.57 -5.28 -12.08
N TYR A 106 8.92 -6.03 -13.12
CA TYR A 106 9.20 -5.50 -14.46
C TYR A 106 7.99 -5.73 -15.38
N THR A 107 7.60 -4.70 -16.12
CA THR A 107 6.51 -4.76 -17.12
C THR A 107 6.97 -4.04 -18.38
N GLU A 108 6.87 -4.70 -19.52
CA GLU A 108 7.17 -4.16 -20.86
C GLU A 108 5.92 -4.34 -21.73
N SER A 109 5.65 -3.38 -22.63
CA SER A 109 4.41 -3.29 -23.42
C SER A 109 4.68 -2.89 -24.86
#